data_AF-A0A955V4H3-F1
#
_entry.id   AF-A0A955V4H3-F1
#
_cell.length_a   1.000
_cell.length_b   1.000
_cell.length_c   1.000
_cell.angle_alpha   90.00
_cell.angle_beta   90.00
_cell.angle_gamma   90.00
#
_symmetry.space_group_name_H-M   'P 1'
#
loop_
_entity.id
_entity.type
_entity.pdbx_description
1 polymer ?
#
loop_
_entity_poly.entity_id
_entity_poly.type
_entity_poly.pdbx_seq_one_letter_code
_entity_poly.pdbx_strand_id
1 'polypeptide(L)' 'LLDNFEWGHGYAKRFGLVWVDYATQARIPKDSARAWSRVARERRLG' A
#
# COMPACT_ATOMS: atom_id res chain seq x y z
N LEU A 1 -1.60 -4.42 -2.15
CA LEU A 1 -1.95 -4.92 -3.49
C LEU A 1 -2.56 -3.81 -4.35
N LEU A 2 -3.41 -2.93 -3.83
CA LEU A 2 -3.70 -1.55 -4.30
C LEU A 2 -4.65 -0.94 -3.25
N ASP A 3 -4.76 0.39 -3.16
CA ASP A 3 -5.93 0.99 -2.51
C ASP A 3 -7.16 0.67 -3.41
N ASN A 4 -8.21 0.11 -2.82
CA ASN A 4 -9.35 -0.51 -3.49
C ASN A 4 -10.66 0.10 -2.95
N PHE A 5 -11.77 -0.06 -3.70
CA PHE A 5 -13.12 0.28 -3.26
C PHE A 5 -13.60 -0.73 -2.20
N GLU A 6 -13.85 -0.24 -0.98
CA GLU A 6 -14.17 -1.09 0.17
C GLU A 6 -15.68 -1.03 0.48
N TRP A 7 -16.51 -1.60 -0.42
CA TRP A 7 -17.97 -1.79 -0.26
C TRP A 7 -18.69 -0.66 0.49
N GLY A 8 -19.23 -0.91 1.69
CA GLY A 8 -20.01 0.08 2.47
C GLY A 8 -19.23 1.32 2.96
N HIS A 9 -17.92 1.41 2.72
CA HIS A 9 -17.04 2.49 3.22
C HIS A 9 -16.40 3.36 2.12
N GLY A 10 -16.66 3.09 0.84
CA GLY A 10 -16.11 3.88 -0.27
C GLY A 10 -14.57 3.87 -0.30
N TYR A 11 -13.94 5.01 -0.63
CA TYR A 11 -12.48 5.17 -0.74
C TYR A 11 -11.79 5.70 0.52
N ALA A 12 -12.50 5.77 1.65
CA ALA A 12 -11.97 6.38 2.86
C ALA A 12 -10.81 5.59 3.50
N LYS A 13 -10.64 4.31 3.14
CA LYS A 13 -9.59 3.45 3.70
C LYS A 13 -8.48 3.14 2.68
N ARG A 14 -7.23 3.35 3.12
CA ARG A 14 -6.02 3.21 2.30
C ARG A 14 -5.13 2.04 2.78
N PHE A 15 -5.53 0.81 2.48
CA PHE A 15 -4.84 -0.41 2.92
C PHE A 15 -3.64 -0.83 2.04
N GLY A 16 -3.42 -0.20 0.90
CA GLY A 16 -2.34 -0.50 -0.03
C GLY A 16 -0.97 -0.07 0.51
N LEU A 17 0.06 -0.89 0.25
CA LEU A 17 1.46 -0.53 0.50
C LEU A 17 1.97 0.61 -0.43
N VAL A 18 1.23 0.91 -1.49
CA VAL A 18 1.56 1.94 -2.48
C VAL A 18 0.39 2.90 -2.56
N TRP A 19 0.65 4.18 -2.38
CA TRP A 19 -0.31 5.25 -2.66
C TRP A 19 -0.30 5.58 -4.15
N VAL A 20 -1.46 5.95 -4.70
CA VAL A 20 -1.60 6.43 -6.08
C VAL A 20 -2.04 7.89 -6.04
N ASP A 21 -1.27 8.75 -6.68
CA ASP A 21 -1.70 10.12 -6.98
C ASP A 21 -2.73 10.07 -8.12
N TYR A 22 -3.96 10.45 -7.86
CA TYR A 22 -5.03 10.39 -8.84
C TYR A 22 -4.88 11.41 -9.97
N ALA A 23 -4.19 12.55 -9.72
CA ALA A 23 -4.00 13.59 -10.72
C ALA A 23 -2.96 13.18 -11.78
N THR A 24 -1.93 12.45 -11.36
CA THR A 24 -0.77 12.12 -12.21
C THR A 24 -0.62 10.63 -12.49
N GLN A 25 -1.42 9.78 -11.83
CA GLN A 25 -1.28 8.33 -11.79
C GLN A 25 0.05 7.83 -11.21
N ALA A 26 0.83 8.71 -10.56
CA ALA A 26 2.10 8.34 -9.95
C ALA A 26 1.90 7.34 -8.81
N ARG A 27 2.77 6.32 -8.76
CA ARG A 27 2.77 5.28 -7.72
C ARG A 27 3.86 5.59 -6.70
N ILE A 28 3.47 5.82 -5.45
CA ILE A 28 4.37 6.22 -4.36
C ILE A 28 4.35 5.14 -3.28
N PRO A 29 5.43 4.33 -3.15
CA PRO A 29 5.53 3.33 -2.10
C PRO A 29 5.53 3.97 -0.71
N LYS A 30 4.67 3.47 0.18
CA LYS A 30 4.61 3.89 1.59
C LYS A 30 5.75 3.21 2.37
N ASP A 31 6.07 3.70 3.56
CA ASP A 31 7.12 3.08 4.41
C ASP A 31 6.78 1.62 4.78
N SER A 32 5.49 1.29 4.87
CA SER A 32 5.02 -0.08 5.04
C SER A 32 5.45 -1.00 3.88
N ALA A 33 5.60 -0.48 2.65
CA ALA A 33 6.14 -1.26 1.52
C ALA A 33 7.60 -1.65 1.75
N ARG A 34 8.40 -0.73 2.31
CA ARG A 34 9.81 -0.99 2.62
C ARG A 34 9.93 -2.01 3.75
N ALA A 35 9.11 -1.88 4.78
CA ALA A 35 9.03 -2.84 5.89
C ALA A 35 8.63 -4.24 5.40
N TRP A 36 7.63 -4.34 4.53
CA TRP A 36 7.20 -5.61 3.95
C TRP A 36 8.26 -6.23 3.03
N SER A 37 8.94 -5.42 2.21
CA SER A 37 10.06 -5.89 1.37
C SER A 37 11.19 -6.51 2.21
N ARG A 38 11.48 -5.91 3.38
CA ARG A 38 12.46 -6.45 4.32
C ARG A 38 12.01 -7.80 4.89
N VAL A 39 10.77 -7.90 5.38
CA VAL A 39 10.22 -9.17 5.89
C VAL A 39 10.23 -10.25 4.82
N ALA A 40 9.81 -9.93 3.59
CA ALA A 40 9.79 -10.88 2.49
C ALA A 40 11.19 -11.38 2.12
N ARG A 41 12.20 -10.51 2.17
CA ARG A 41 13.60 -10.86 1.91
C ARG A 41 14.21 -11.70 3.03
N GLU A 42 13.93 -11.36 4.28
CA GLU A 42 14.54 -12.01 5.45
C GLU A 42 13.76 -13.23 5.95
N ARG A 43 12.54 -13.45 5.43
CA ARG A 43 11.60 -14.52 5.85
C ARG A 43 11.37 -14.58 7.36
N ARG A 44 11.47 -13.43 8.04
CA ARG A 44 11.22 -13.30 9.47
C ARG A 44 10.54 -11.97 9.75
N LEU A 45 9.70 -11.97 10.77
CA LEU A 45 9.25 -10.73 11.39
C LEU A 45 10.37 -10.26 12.31
N GLY A 46 10.67 -8.97 12.26
CA GLY A 46 11.81 -8.35 12.97
C GLY A 46 11.77 -8.61 14.47
#